data_AF-A0A0Q6TNE4-F1
#
_entry.id   AF-A0A0Q6TNE4-F1
#
_cell.length_a   1.000
_cell.length_b   1.000
_cell.length_c   1.000
_cell.angle_alpha   90.00
_cell.angle_beta   90.00
_cell.angle_gamma   90.00
#
_symmetry.space_group_name_H-M   'P 1'
#
loop_
_entity.id
_entity.type
_entity.pdbx_description
1 polymer ?
#
loop_
_entity_poly.entity_id
_entity_poly.type
_entity_poly.pdbx_seq_one_letter_code
_entity_poly.pdbx_strand_id
1 'polypeptide(L)' 'MTEVHYGVVRVGDRWSIIGDNLRFGAYETRGEARAAARRLAEHPAGLGLSVMLHEQQDDWVLPRPIALS' A
#
# COMPACT_ATOMS: atom_id res chain seq x y z
N MET A 1 -1.44 -16.84 10.71
CA MET A 1 -2.36 -16.24 9.73
C MET A 1 -1.53 -15.66 8.61
N THR A 2 -1.96 -15.78 7.36
CA THR A 2 -1.23 -15.21 6.23
C THR A 2 -1.61 -13.73 6.08
N GLU A 3 -0.62 -12.85 6.21
CA GLU A 3 -0.79 -11.41 6.02
C GLU A 3 -0.38 -11.02 4.60
N VAL A 4 -1.10 -10.07 4.01
CA VAL A 4 -0.72 -9.44 2.73
C VAL A 4 -0.23 -8.04 3.04
N HIS A 5 0.99 -7.72 2.58
CA HIS A 5 1.57 -6.40 2.79
C HIS A 5 1.55 -5.59 1.50
N TYR A 6 1.03 -4.37 1.60
CA TYR A 6 1.18 -3.35 0.57
C TYR A 6 1.94 -2.14 1.13
N GLY A 7 2.76 -1.51 0.30
CA GLY A 7 3.51 -0.31 0.61
C GLY A 7 3.18 0.82 -0.35
N VAL A 8 2.71 1.96 0.14
CA VAL A 8 2.61 3.21 -0.62
C VAL A 8 3.91 3.96 -0.40
N VAL A 9 4.74 4.05 -1.45
CA VAL A 9 6.07 4.64 -1.39
C VAL A 9 6.30 5.59 -2.55
N ARG A 10 7.16 6.58 -2.34
CA ARG A 10 7.60 7.49 -3.39
C ARG A 10 8.75 6.87 -4.17
N VAL A 11 8.60 6.79 -5.49
CA VAL A 11 9.62 6.30 -6.43
C VAL A 11 9.84 7.38 -7.48
N GLY A 12 10.96 8.09 -7.36
CA GLY A 12 11.22 9.30 -8.14
C GLY A 12 10.27 10.43 -7.73
N ASP A 13 9.54 10.97 -8.69
CA ASP A 13 8.58 12.07 -8.50
C ASP A 13 7.15 11.59 -8.22
N ARG A 14 6.87 10.28 -8.31
CA ARG A 14 5.52 9.71 -8.17
C ARG A 14 5.38 8.74 -7.00
N TRP A 15 4.15 8.58 -6.56
CA TRP A 15 3.77 7.57 -5.56
C TRP A 15 3.42 6.26 -6.26
N SER A 16 3.85 5.14 -5.69
CA SER A 16 3.59 3.80 -6.20
C SER A 16 3.18 2.86 -5.08
N ILE A 17 2.44 1.81 -5.43
CA ILE A 17 2.12 0.73 -4.51
C ILE A 17 3.10 -0.42 -4.78
N ILE A 18 3.70 -0.98 -3.73
CA ILE A 18 4.54 -2.17 -3.78
C ILE A 18 3.86 -3.25 -2.96
N GLY A 19 3.55 -4.39 -3.58
CA GLY A 19 3.23 -5.63 -2.88
C GLY A 19 4.39 -6.62 -3.01
N ASP A 20 4.23 -7.83 -2.48
CA ASP A 20 5.25 -8.88 -2.57
C ASP A 20 5.70 -9.09 -4.03
N ASN A 21 6.90 -8.58 -4.35
CA ASN A 21 7.54 -8.59 -5.67
C ASN A 21 6.77 -7.93 -6.82
N LEU A 22 5.75 -7.11 -6.54
CA LEU A 22 4.93 -6.44 -7.55
C LEU A 22 4.88 -4.93 -7.31
N ARG A 23 4.90 -4.14 -8.39
CA ARG A 23 4.69 -2.69 -8.36
C ARG A 23 3.42 -2.34 -9.12
N PHE A 24 2.52 -1.60 -8.48
CA PHE A 24 1.26 -1.16 -9.07
C PHE A 24 1.20 0.36 -9.18
N GLY A 25 0.97 0.83 -10.40
CA GLY A 25 0.64 2.22 -10.69
C GLY A 25 1.74 3.25 -10.40
N ALA A 26 1.47 4.46 -10.87
CA ALA A 26 2.26 5.65 -10.59
C ALA A 26 1.27 6.83 -10.46
N TYR A 27 1.19 7.38 -9.27
CA TYR A 27 0.19 8.36 -8.83
C TYR A 27 0.86 9.69 -8.53
N GLU A 28 0.15 10.79 -8.72
CA GLU A 28 0.70 12.13 -8.47
C GLU A 28 0.75 12.41 -6.97
N THR A 29 -0.25 11.93 -6.23
CA THR A 29 -0.35 12.17 -4.79
C THR A 29 -0.33 10.88 -3.97
N ARG A 30 0.11 11.00 -2.71
CA ARG A 30 0.04 9.91 -1.73
C ARG A 30 -1.40 9.43 -1.52
N GLY A 31 -2.36 10.36 -1.52
CA GLY A 31 -3.78 10.07 -1.32
C GLY A 31 -4.37 9.17 -2.41
N GLU A 32 -4.00 9.41 -3.68
CA GLU A 32 -4.40 8.56 -4.80
C GLU A 32 -3.84 7.14 -4.69
N ALA A 33 -2.54 7.02 -4.40
CA ALA A 33 -1.89 5.73 -4.19
C ALA A 33 -2.53 4.97 -3.02
N ARG A 34 -2.83 5.66 -1.92
CA ARG A 34 -3.52 5.08 -0.75
C ARG A 34 -4.92 4.60 -1.09
N ALA A 35 -5.71 5.40 -1.82
CA ALA A 35 -7.05 5.01 -2.22
C ALA A 35 -7.02 3.77 -3.13
N ALA A 36 -6.09 3.71 -4.06
CA ALA A 36 -5.89 2.53 -4.91
C ALA A 36 -5.44 1.30 -4.11
N ALA A 37 -4.53 1.46 -3.13
CA ALA A 37 -4.12 0.36 -2.25
C ALA A 37 -5.28 -0.21 -1.44
N ARG A 38 -6.20 0.65 -0.96
CA ARG A 38 -7.43 0.21 -0.27
C ARG A 38 -8.33 -0.63 -1.18
N ARG A 39 -8.52 -0.23 -2.44
CA ARG A 39 -9.31 -1.02 -3.40
C ARG A 39 -8.66 -2.37 -3.72
N LEU A 40 -7.33 -2.40 -3.82
CA LEU A 40 -6.59 -3.65 -3.99
C LEU A 40 -6.77 -4.57 -2.79
N ALA A 41 -6.80 -4.04 -1.57
CA ALA A 41 -7.00 -4.79 -0.33
C ALA A 41 -8.37 -5.48 -0.23
N GLU A 42 -9.41 -4.99 -0.91
CA GLU A 42 -10.75 -5.60 -0.88
C GLU A 42 -10.76 -7.05 -1.40
N HIS A 43 -9.89 -7.36 -2.36
CA HIS A 43 -9.79 -8.70 -2.95
C HIS A 43 -9.26 -9.75 -1.95
N PRO A 44 -8.05 -9.60 -1.37
CA PRO A 44 -7.55 -10.52 -0.36
C PRO A 44 -8.35 -10.48 0.94
N ALA A 45 -8.93 -9.33 1.33
CA ALA A 45 -9.83 -9.26 2.48
C ALA A 45 -11.07 -10.15 2.28
N GLY A 46 -11.63 -10.20 1.07
CA GLY A 46 -12.71 -11.11 0.69
C GLY A 46 -12.32 -12.61 0.77
N LEU A 47 -11.02 -12.92 0.80
CA LEU A 47 -10.48 -14.27 1.01
C LEU A 47 -10.13 -14.56 2.48
N GLY A 48 -10.45 -13.64 3.40
CA GLY A 48 -10.15 -13.77 4.82
C GLY A 48 -8.70 -13.51 5.21
N LEU A 49 -7.92 -12.87 4.33
CA LEU A 49 -6.53 -12.49 4.61
C LEU A 49 -6.47 -11.12 5.27
N SER A 50 -5.64 -10.97 6.30
CA SER A 50 -5.37 -9.67 6.92
C SER A 50 -4.46 -8.86 6.01
N VAL A 51 -4.87 -7.62 5.70
CA VAL A 51 -4.09 -6.74 4.82
C VAL A 51 -3.45 -5.62 5.63
N MET A 52 -2.14 -5.49 5.50
CA MET A 52 -1.31 -4.52 6.20
C MET A 52 -0.76 -3.48 5.21
N LEU A 53 -0.96 -2.20 5.50
CA LEU A 53 -0.49 -1.08 4.67
C LEU A 53 0.65 -0.34 5.35
N HIS A 54 1.79 -0.30 4.67
CA HIS A 54 2.88 0.63 4.96
C HIS A 54 2.68 1.89 4.12
N GLU A 55 2.70 3.07 4.73
CA GLU A 55 2.52 4.35 4.03
C GLU A 55 3.69 5.26 4.34
N GLN A 56 4.52 5.54 3.33
CA GLN A 56 5.68 6.42 3.49
C GLN A 56 5.22 7.86 3.70
N GLN A 57 5.85 8.53 4.67
CA GLN A 57 5.64 9.94 4.95
C GLN A 57 6.55 10.83 4.08
N ASP A 58 6.27 12.12 4.05
CA ASP A 58 6.99 13.07 3.17
C ASP A 58 8.45 13.27 3.57
N ASP A 59 8.81 12.91 4.81
CA ASP A 59 10.17 12.85 5.36
C ASP A 59 10.90 11.54 5.02
N TRP A 60 10.36 10.73 4.10
CA TRP A 60 10.86 9.43 3.68
C TRP A 60 10.77 8.32 4.74
N VAL A 61 10.18 8.59 5.91
CA VAL A 61 9.99 7.59 6.95
C VAL A 61 8.89 6.62 6.56
N LEU A 62 9.15 5.33 6.76
CA LEU A 62 8.16 4.27 6.64
C LEU A 62 7.76 3.80 8.06
N PRO A 63 6.66 4.32 8.63
CA PRO A 63 6.18 3.92 9.95
C PRO A 63 5.65 2.48 9.94
N ARG A 64 5.30 1.98 11.13
CA ARG A 64 4.66 0.66 11.27
C ARG A 64 3.39 0.57 10.43
N PRO A 65 3.09 -0.60 9.85
CA PRO A 65 1.92 -0.76 9.01
C PRO A 65 0.64 -0.65 9.81
N ILE A 66 -0.41 -0.19 9.14
CA ILE A 66 -1.79 -0.18 9.66
C ILE A 66 -2.59 -1.30 9.00
N ALA A 67 -3.51 -1.91 9.74
CA ALA A 67 -4.47 -2.86 9.15
C ALA A 67 -5.48 -2.11 8.27
N LEU A 68 -5.77 -2.65 7.09
CA LEU A 68 -6.80 -2.14 6.16
C LEU A 68 -8.13 -2.92 6.22
N SER A 69 -8.17 -3.99 7.00
CA SER A 69 -9.32 -4.88 7.24
C SER A 69 -9.43 -5.21 8.71
#